data_AF-A0A7W2ULH2-F1
#
_entry.id   AF-A0A7W2ULH2-F1
#
_cell.length_a   1.000
_cell.length_b   1.000
_cell.length_c   1.000
_cell.angle_alpha   90.00
_cell.angle_beta   90.00
_cell.angle_gamma   90.00
#
_symmetry.space_group_name_H-M   'P 1'
#
loop_
_entity.id
_entity.type
_entity.pdbx_description
1 polymer ?
#
loop_
_entity_poly.entity_id
_entity_poly.type
_entity_poly.pdbx_seq_one_letter_code
_entity_poly.pdbx_strand_id
1 'polypeptide(L)' 'MTASEHTTEETRDPFADEAWRTAIEHAAGCPSCRTPGAKCETGEGLLRAYEEATRQARSGRAFSTDAQAPASRR' A
#
# COMPACT_ATOMS: atom_id res chain seq x y z
N MET A 1 -11.21 -12.69 -21.14
CA MET A 1 -11.45 -11.79 -20.01
C MET A 1 -10.59 -12.22 -18.83
N THR A 2 -9.28 -11.98 -18.88
CA THR A 2 -8.37 -12.20 -17.74
C THR A 2 -7.12 -11.36 -17.99
N ALA A 3 -7.15 -10.12 -17.52
CA ALA A 3 -5.96 -9.30 -17.32
C ALA A 3 -6.04 -8.76 -15.89
N SER A 4 -6.00 -9.68 -14.92
CA SER A 4 -5.52 -9.35 -13.59
C SER A 4 -4.01 -9.48 -13.67
N GLU A 5 -3.39 -8.58 -14.45
CA GLU A 5 -1.93 -8.51 -14.52
C GLU A 5 -1.46 -8.10 -13.13
N HIS A 6 -0.76 -9.07 -12.56
CA HIS A 6 -0.30 -9.10 -11.20
C HIS A 6 0.88 -8.13 -11.09
N THR A 7 0.61 -6.83 -11.05
CA THR A 7 1.61 -5.82 -10.70
C THR A 7 1.81 -5.84 -9.17
N THR A 8 2.27 -6.98 -8.66
CA THR A 8 2.73 -7.12 -7.26
C THR A 8 4.25 -6.88 -7.17
N GLU A 9 4.92 -6.61 -8.29
CA GLU A 9 6.37 -6.32 -8.35
C GLU A 9 6.68 -4.94 -8.98
N GLU A 10 5.76 -3.98 -8.92
CA GLU A 10 6.07 -2.59 -9.28
C GLU A 10 6.17 -1.76 -8.01
N THR A 11 7.30 -1.93 -7.33
CA THR A 11 7.76 -1.05 -6.25
C THR A 11 6.72 -0.90 -5.13
N ARG A 12 6.40 -2.00 -4.46
CA ARG A 12 5.81 -1.91 -3.13
C ARG A 12 6.84 -1.26 -2.21
N ASP A 13 6.53 -0.04 -1.80
CA ASP A 13 7.39 0.69 -0.88
C ASP A 13 7.56 -0.13 0.42
N PRO A 14 8.79 -0.37 0.88
CA PRO A 14 9.05 -1.25 2.00
C PRO A 14 8.37 -0.77 3.30
N PHE A 15 8.15 0.53 3.44
CA PHE A 15 7.43 1.10 4.58
C PHE A 15 5.91 0.87 4.45
N ALA A 16 5.34 0.95 3.24
CA ALA A 16 3.96 0.52 3.00
C ALA A 16 3.75 -0.98 3.27
N ASP A 17 4.72 -1.83 2.90
CA ASP A 17 4.65 -3.27 3.15
C ASP A 17 4.80 -3.64 4.63
N GLU A 18 5.66 -2.94 5.36
CA GLU A 18 5.76 -3.10 6.81
C GLU A 18 4.47 -2.65 7.51
N ALA A 19 3.95 -1.47 7.17
CA ALA A 19 2.70 -0.96 7.73
C ALA A 19 1.52 -1.91 7.47
N TRP A 20 1.42 -2.47 6.26
CA TRP A 20 0.41 -3.46 5.91
C TRP A 20 0.54 -4.76 6.70
N ARG A 21 1.75 -5.29 6.84
CA ARG A 21 2.00 -6.51 7.64
C ARG A 21 1.62 -6.30 9.11
N THR A 22 2.04 -5.19 9.71
CA THR A 22 1.68 -4.84 11.09
C THR A 22 0.17 -4.71 11.28
N ALA A 23 -0.55 -4.14 10.30
CA ALA A 23 -2.01 -4.06 10.35
C ALA A 23 -2.68 -5.45 10.37
N ILE A 24 -2.19 -6.39 9.55
CA ILE A 24 -2.70 -7.77 9.51
C ILE A 24 -2.40 -8.50 10.83
N GLU A 25 -1.18 -8.41 11.33
CA GLU A 25 -0.77 -9.04 12.59
C GLU A 25 -1.60 -8.51 13.76
N HIS A 26 -1.85 -7.20 13.80
CA HIS A 26 -2.72 -6.58 14.79
C HIS A 26 -4.15 -7.11 14.69
N ALA A 27 -4.72 -7.17 13.49
CA ALA A 27 -6.08 -7.66 13.29
C ALA A 27 -6.24 -9.13 13.72
N ALA A 28 -5.21 -9.96 13.53
CA ALA A 28 -5.19 -11.35 13.97
C ALA A 28 -5.18 -11.47 15.51
N GLY A 29 -4.45 -10.58 16.20
CA GLY A 29 -4.35 -10.58 17.67
C GLY A 29 -5.51 -9.89 18.39
N CYS A 30 -6.05 -8.81 17.83
CA CYS A 30 -6.98 -7.91 18.50
C CYS A 30 -8.43 -8.46 18.51
N PRO A 31 -9.04 -8.68 19.68
CA PRO A 31 -10.44 -9.10 19.78
C PRO A 31 -11.43 -8.09 19.19
N SER A 32 -11.12 -6.79 19.30
CA SER A 32 -11.94 -5.72 18.71
C SER A 32 -11.92 -5.80 17.18
N CYS A 33 -10.74 -5.98 16.56
CA CYS A 33 -10.65 -6.14 15.10
C CYS A 33 -11.33 -7.42 14.58
N ARG A 34 -11.37 -8.47 15.41
CA ARG A 34 -12.09 -9.72 15.09
C ARG A 34 -13.60 -9.62 15.25
N THR A 35 -14.10 -8.62 15.95
CA THR A 35 -15.53 -8.45 16.21
C THR A 35 -16.14 -7.55 15.12
N PRO A 36 -17.06 -8.05 14.29
CA PRO A 36 -17.72 -7.22 13.29
C PRO A 36 -18.41 -6.02 13.93
N GLY A 37 -18.12 -4.83 13.43
CA GLY A 37 -18.71 -3.57 13.92
C GLY A 37 -18.02 -2.97 15.16
N ALA A 38 -17.04 -3.65 15.76
CA ALA A 38 -16.20 -3.03 16.78
C ALA A 38 -15.12 -2.16 16.12
N LYS A 39 -14.95 -0.94 16.64
CA LYS A 39 -13.89 -0.03 16.20
C LYS A 39 -12.63 -0.30 17.01
N CYS A 40 -11.49 -0.22 16.35
CA CYS A 40 -10.18 -0.32 16.99
C CYS A 40 -9.33 0.85 16.53
N GLU A 41 -9.09 1.81 17.43
CA GLU A 41 -8.28 3.00 17.12
C GLU A 41 -6.87 2.63 16.67
N THR A 42 -6.27 1.59 17.26
CA THR A 42 -4.97 1.08 16.84
C THR A 42 -5.01 0.53 15.40
N GLY A 43 -6.02 -0.28 15.07
CA GLY A 43 -6.22 -0.80 13.72
C GLY A 43 -6.46 0.31 12.69
N GLU A 44 -7.28 1.30 13.04
CA GLU A 44 -7.53 2.49 12.21
C GLU A 44 -6.25 3.31 11.97
N GLY A 45 -5.42 3.48 13.01
CA GLY A 45 -4.12 4.13 12.89
C GLY A 45 -3.16 3.40 11.96
N LEU A 46 -3.11 2.06 12.04
CA LEU A 46 -2.28 1.21 11.18
C LEU A 46 -2.74 1.27 9.72
N LEU A 47 -4.05 1.23 9.47
CA LEU A 47 -4.60 1.37 8.12
C LEU A 47 -4.29 2.75 7.52
N ARG A 48 -4.44 3.82 8.31
CA ARG A 48 -4.11 5.17 7.87
C ARG A 48 -2.62 5.31 7.53
N ALA A 49 -1.72 4.73 8.33
CA ALA A 49 -0.29 4.73 8.04
C ALA A 49 0.03 4.02 6.71
N TYR A 50 -0.60 2.87 6.45
CA TYR A 50 -0.48 2.18 5.17
C TYR A 50 -1.00 3.02 3.99
N GLU A 51 -2.15 3.67 4.13
CA GLU A 51 -2.72 4.52 3.09
C GLU A 51 -1.82 5.73 2.79
N GLU A 52 -1.26 6.37 3.82
CA GLU A 52 -0.32 7.47 3.69
C GLU A 52 0.99 7.03 3.02
N ALA A 53 1.53 5.86 3.39
CA ALA A 53 2.71 5.27 2.76
C ALA A 53 2.45 4.98 1.27
N THR A 54 1.30 4.38 0.97
CA THR A 54 0.88 4.07 -0.41
C THR A 54 0.67 5.35 -1.23
N ARG A 55 0.11 6.41 -0.63
CA ARG A 55 -0.04 7.72 -1.26
C ARG A 55 1.32 8.34 -1.56
N GLN A 56 2.25 8.30 -0.62
CA GLN A 56 3.61 8.82 -0.80
C GLN A 56 4.36 8.07 -1.89
N ALA A 57 4.28 6.74 -1.92
CA ALA A 57 4.88 5.92 -2.98
C ALA A 57 4.34 6.29 -4.36
N ARG A 58 3.02 6.53 -4.49
CA ARG A 58 2.39 6.97 -5.75
C ARG A 58 2.79 8.39 -6.14
N SER A 59 2.86 9.32 -5.19
CA SER A 59 3.27 10.71 -5.43
C SER A 59 4.75 10.81 -5.80
N GLY A 60 5.64 10.06 -5.13
CA GLY A 60 7.06 9.98 -5.46
C GLY A 60 7.31 9.33 -6.82
N ARG A 61 6.46 8.37 -7.21
CA ARG A 61 6.48 7.78 -8.55
C ARG A 61 5.98 8.76 -9.62
N ALA A 62 4.93 9.53 -9.35
CA ALA A 62 4.39 10.53 -10.27
C ALA A 62 5.41 11.64 -10.62
N PHE A 63 6.31 12.00 -9.69
CA PHE A 63 7.41 12.92 -9.97
C PHE A 63 8.62 12.26 -10.66
N SER A 64 8.73 10.92 -10.65
CA SER A 64 9.86 10.18 -11.24
C SER A 64 9.56 9.61 -12.63
N THR A 65 8.28 9.46 -13.01
CA THR A 65 7.89 8.89 -14.32
C THR A 65 7.81 9.90 -15.47
N ASP A 66 8.00 11.20 -15.20
CA ASP A 66 8.06 12.24 -16.26
C ASP A 66 9.44 12.35 -16.94
N ALA A 67 10.41 11.50 -16.57
CA ALA A 67 11.74 11.46 -17.19
C ALA A 67 11.94 10.24 -18.14
N GLN A 68 10.88 9.55 -18.56
CA GLN A 68 10.96 8.52 -19.60
C GLN A 68 10.55 9.13 -20.95
N ALA A 69 11.47 9.89 -21.57
CA ALA A 69 11.29 10.39 -22.92
C ALA A 69 11.19 9.23 -23.95
N PRO A 70 10.27 9.30 -24.94
CA PRO A 70 10.06 8.23 -25.90
C PRO A 70 11.13 8.20 -27.01
N ALA A 71 11.55 6.98 -27.34
CA ALA A 71 12.06 6.51 -28.63
C ALA A 71 13.00 7.43 -29.45
N SER A 72 14.31 7.23 -29.30
CA SER A 72 15.27 7.60 -30.34
C SER A 72 15.14 6.63 -31.52
N ARG A 73 14.27 6.93 -32.49
CA ARG A 73 14.44 6.41 -33.87
C ARG A 73 15.61 7.16 -34.51
N ARG A 74 16.71 6.48 -34.80
CA ARG A 74 17.52 6.72 -35.99
C ARG A 74 18.41 5.54 -36.34
#